data_AF-A0AAV2WJ21-F1
#
_entry.id   AF-A0AAV2WJ21-F1
#
_cell.length_a   1.000
_cell.length_b   1.000
_cell.length_c   1.000
_cell.angle_alpha   90.00
_cell.angle_beta   90.00
_cell.angle_gamma   90.00
#
_symmetry.space_group_name_H-M   'P 1'
#
loop_
_entity.id
_entity.type
_entity.pdbx_description
1 polymer ?
#
loop_
_entity_poly.entity_id
_entity_poly.type
_entity_poly.pdbx_seq_one_letter_code
_entity_poly.pdbx_strand_id
1 'polypeptide(L)'
;MALAPETELSAGEFAIEHVSTGVHASGFGTLGDGRSFSFHVEDRQNLVVEVYRPRLSGPVPQSEDIIARTSRSLKDIDLADERSVAATVRDAVAGAEPVRATR
;
A
#
# COMPACT_ATOMS: atom_id res chain seq x y z
N MET A 1 -8.08 -34.39 -7.85
CA MET A 1 -6.99 -33.59 -7.25
C MET A 1 -7.65 -32.32 -6.75
N ALA A 2 -7.89 -32.23 -5.44
CA ALA A 2 -8.61 -31.12 -4.84
C ALA A 2 -7.64 -29.93 -4.74
N LEU A 3 -7.98 -28.81 -5.37
CA LEU A 3 -7.34 -27.53 -5.12
C LEU A 3 -7.66 -27.16 -3.67
N ALA A 4 -6.64 -27.17 -2.82
CA ALA A 4 -6.76 -26.60 -1.49
C ALA A 4 -7.13 -25.11 -1.63
N PRO A 5 -8.16 -24.60 -0.93
CA PRO A 5 -8.29 -23.16 -0.74
C PRO A 5 -7.24 -22.81 0.31
N GLU A 6 -5.99 -22.64 -0.11
CA GLU A 6 -4.96 -22.17 0.79
C GLU A 6 -5.24 -20.71 1.13
N THR A 7 -5.17 -20.45 2.43
CA THR A 7 -5.24 -19.18 3.16
C THR A 7 -6.62 -18.52 3.32
N GLU A 8 -7.22 -18.77 4.49
CA GLU A 8 -8.16 -17.86 5.15
C GLU A 8 -7.62 -16.41 5.15
N LEU A 9 -8.03 -15.62 4.16
CA LEU A 9 -7.89 -14.16 4.14
C LEU A 9 -8.94 -13.52 5.08
N SER A 10 -8.98 -13.93 6.34
CA SER A 10 -9.82 -13.25 7.33
C SER A 10 -9.07 -12.09 7.98
N ALA A 11 -8.77 -11.07 7.17
CA ALA A 11 -8.48 -9.70 7.59
C ALA A 11 -8.72 -8.71 6.44
N GLY A 12 -9.93 -8.73 5.85
CA GLY A 12 -10.48 -7.64 5.04
C GLY A 12 -9.67 -7.20 3.81
N GLU A 13 -9.58 -8.09 2.82
CA GLU A 13 -9.46 -7.78 1.38
C GLU A 13 -8.44 -6.69 0.99
N PHE A 14 -7.17 -6.88 1.35
CA PHE A 14 -6.06 -6.14 0.74
C PHE A 14 -5.85 -6.62 -0.71
N ALA A 15 -6.01 -5.73 -1.68
CA ALA A 15 -5.80 -6.01 -3.09
C ALA A 15 -4.89 -4.94 -3.71
N ILE A 16 -3.82 -5.39 -4.38
CA ILE A 16 -2.98 -4.51 -5.21
C ILE A 16 -3.54 -4.56 -6.63
N GLU A 17 -3.96 -3.41 -7.16
CA GLU A 17 -4.51 -3.32 -8.52
C GLU A 17 -3.40 -3.12 -9.55
N HIS A 18 -2.39 -2.34 -9.18
CA HIS A 18 -1.23 -2.09 -10.02
C HIS A 18 0.03 -2.06 -9.18
N VAL A 19 1.07 -2.73 -9.68
CA VAL A 19 2.42 -2.69 -9.14
C VAL A 19 3.41 -2.56 -10.29
N SER A 20 4.30 -1.59 -10.14
CA SER A 20 5.47 -1.39 -10.97
C SER A 20 6.69 -1.70 -10.12
N THR A 21 7.63 -2.47 -10.67
CA THR A 21 8.88 -2.89 -10.01
C THR A 21 10.07 -2.03 -10.45
N GLY A 22 11.18 -2.16 -9.75
CA GLY A 22 12.45 -1.48 -10.03
C GLY A 22 12.73 -0.26 -9.13
N VAL A 23 13.71 0.54 -9.51
CA VAL A 23 14.21 1.68 -8.70
C VAL A 23 13.19 2.80 -8.46
N HIS A 24 12.10 2.80 -9.23
CA HIS A 24 10.95 3.71 -9.09
C HIS A 24 9.65 2.92 -8.89
N ALA A 25 9.74 1.81 -8.15
CA ALA A 25 8.58 0.97 -7.87
C ALA A 25 7.43 1.80 -7.31
N SER A 26 6.23 1.54 -7.79
CA SER A 26 5.04 2.32 -7.45
C SER A 26 3.79 1.53 -7.77
N GLY A 27 2.68 1.92 -7.19
CA GLY A 27 1.43 1.23 -7.41
C GLY A 27 0.30 1.74 -6.55
N PHE A 28 -0.85 1.11 -6.71
CA PHE A 28 -2.05 1.42 -5.96
C PHE A 28 -2.93 0.19 -5.78
N GLY A 29 -3.83 0.28 -4.83
CA GLY A 29 -4.75 -0.79 -4.51
C GLY A 29 -5.85 -0.36 -3.56
N THR A 30 -6.61 -1.35 -3.11
CA THR A 30 -7.76 -1.20 -2.22
C THR A 30 -7.61 -2.06 -0.98
N LEU A 31 -8.19 -1.57 0.11
CA LEU A 31 -8.35 -2.24 1.39
C LEU A 31 -9.81 -2.66 1.49
N GLY A 32 -10.09 -3.78 2.17
CA GLY A 32 -11.44 -4.36 2.24
C GLY A 32 -12.45 -3.55 3.03
N ASP A 33 -12.06 -2.40 3.57
CA ASP A 33 -12.96 -1.42 4.18
C ASP A 33 -13.36 -0.28 3.21
N GLY A 34 -13.01 -0.41 1.93
CA GLY A 34 -13.34 0.56 0.87
C GLY A 34 -12.40 1.76 0.84
N ARG A 35 -11.27 1.68 1.55
CA ARG A 35 -10.17 2.64 1.42
C ARG A 35 -9.27 2.26 0.26
N SER A 36 -8.71 3.25 -0.40
CA SER A 36 -7.65 3.05 -1.39
C SER A 36 -6.31 3.41 -0.79
N PHE A 37 -5.25 2.78 -1.25
CA PHE A 37 -3.89 3.15 -0.90
C PHE A 37 -3.04 3.30 -2.17
N SER A 38 -2.03 4.14 -2.08
CA SER A 38 -0.95 4.22 -3.06
C SER A 38 0.37 3.93 -2.37
N PHE A 39 1.34 3.48 -3.15
CA PHE A 39 2.71 3.38 -2.70
C PHE A 39 3.67 3.82 -3.80
N HIS A 40 4.81 4.38 -3.39
CA HIS A 40 5.87 4.75 -4.30
C HIS A 40 7.22 4.74 -3.60
N VAL A 41 8.28 4.53 -4.38
CA VAL A 41 9.65 4.63 -3.91
C VAL A 41 10.16 6.06 -4.05
N GLU A 42 10.45 6.68 -2.91
CA GLU A 42 11.12 7.97 -2.75
C GLU A 42 12.64 7.75 -2.53
N ASP A 43 13.46 8.64 -3.10
CA ASP A 43 14.94 8.60 -3.02
C ASP A 43 15.60 7.26 -3.40
N ARG A 44 14.89 6.41 -4.17
CA ARG A 44 15.29 5.04 -4.56
C ARG A 44 15.51 4.06 -3.40
N GLN A 45 15.15 4.46 -2.17
CA GLN A 45 15.52 3.72 -0.95
C GLN A 45 14.41 3.74 0.11
N ASN A 46 13.36 4.54 -0.06
CA ASN A 46 12.27 4.65 0.89
C ASN A 46 10.95 4.31 0.21
N LEU A 47 10.23 3.33 0.73
CA LEU A 47 8.85 3.06 0.33
C LEU A 47 7.93 3.95 1.16
N VAL A 48 7.19 4.81 0.47
CA VAL A 48 6.13 5.60 1.05
C VAL A 48 4.81 4.92 0.70
N VAL A 49 3.99 4.71 1.72
CA VAL A 49 2.63 4.20 1.58
C VAL A 49 1.66 5.23 2.13
N GLU A 50 0.65 5.55 1.34
CA GLU A 50 -0.37 6.53 1.67
C GLU A 50 -1.74 5.87 1.56
N VAL A 51 -2.52 5.93 2.65
CA VAL A 51 -3.88 5.40 2.70
C VAL A 51 -4.86 6.57 2.67
N TYR A 52 -5.75 6.55 1.69
CA TYR A 52 -6.74 7.59 1.49
C TYR A 52 -8.06 7.27 2.21
N ARG A 53 -8.80 8.32 2.55
CA ARG A 53 -10.16 8.19 3.08
C ARG A 53 -11.08 7.46 2.10
N PRO A 54 -12.05 6.68 2.62
CA PRO A 54 -13.07 6.09 1.76
C PRO A 54 -13.93 7.21 1.14
N ARG A 55 -14.38 7.00 -0.10
CA ARG A 55 -15.24 7.94 -0.86
C ARG A 55 -14.60 9.31 -1.08
N LEU A 56 -13.51 9.33 -1.85
CA LEU A 56 -12.94 10.56 -2.39
C LEU A 56 -14.01 11.30 -3.20
N SER A 57 -14.42 12.49 -2.75
CA SER A 57 -15.45 13.30 -3.43
C SER A 57 -14.89 14.12 -4.60
N GLY A 58 -13.57 14.10 -4.83
CA GLY A 58 -12.90 14.84 -5.89
C GLY A 58 -12.17 13.92 -6.89
N PRO A 59 -11.92 14.40 -8.12
CA PRO A 59 -11.24 13.63 -9.18
C PRO A 59 -9.76 13.37 -8.89
N VAL A 60 -9.15 14.11 -7.96
CA VAL A 60 -7.74 13.95 -7.58
C VAL A 60 -7.65 13.90 -6.05
N PRO A 61 -7.22 12.77 -5.44
CA PRO A 61 -6.93 12.72 -4.02
C PRO A 61 -5.88 13.77 -3.66
N GLN A 62 -6.15 14.60 -2.66
CA GLN A 62 -5.18 15.56 -2.13
C GLN A 62 -4.42 14.95 -0.95
N SER A 63 -3.27 15.52 -0.58
CA SER A 63 -2.51 15.06 0.59
C SER A 63 -3.30 15.18 1.90
N GLU A 64 -4.31 16.05 1.95
CA GLU A 64 -5.28 16.19 3.05
C GLU A 64 -6.27 15.01 3.15
N ASP A 65 -6.45 14.24 2.08
CA ASP A 65 -7.29 13.03 2.08
C ASP A 65 -6.54 11.80 2.62
N ILE A 66 -5.23 11.93 2.91
CA ILE A 66 -4.41 10.87 3.49
C ILE A 66 -4.74 10.73 4.96
N ILE A 67 -5.37 9.61 5.32
CA ILE A 67 -5.75 9.31 6.70
C ILE A 67 -4.70 8.49 7.44
N ALA A 68 -3.81 7.81 6.72
CA ALA A 68 -2.68 7.10 7.30
C ALA A 68 -1.50 7.13 6.33
N ARG A 69 -0.29 7.29 6.88
CA ARG A 69 0.94 7.32 6.09
C ARG A 69 2.03 6.57 6.83
N THR A 70 2.85 5.84 6.08
CA THR A 70 4.12 5.33 6.58
C THR A 70 5.21 5.49 5.56
N SER A 71 6.44 5.57 6.04
CA SER A 71 7.65 5.54 5.24
C SER A 71 8.59 4.52 5.85
N ARG A 72 9.05 3.57 5.06
CA ARG A 72 10.04 2.57 5.49
C ARG A 72 11.18 2.49 4.50
N SER A 73 12.39 2.28 5.01
CA SER A 73 13.54 2.00 4.17
C SER A 73 13.42 0.63 3.48
N LEU A 74 13.70 0.60 2.18
CA LEU A 74 13.77 -0.59 1.32
C LEU A 74 15.15 -1.26 1.36
N LYS A 75 15.97 -0.91 2.35
CA LYS A 75 17.25 -1.57 2.58
C LYS A 75 17.00 -3.06 2.78
N ASP A 76 17.68 -3.88 1.98
CA ASP A 76 17.55 -5.34 1.94
C ASP A 76 16.26 -5.90 1.28
N ILE A 77 15.50 -5.08 0.55
CA ILE A 77 14.35 -5.52 -0.26
C ILE A 77 14.71 -5.58 -1.73
N ASP A 78 14.39 -6.69 -2.40
CA ASP A 78 14.53 -6.81 -3.86
C ASP A 78 13.35 -6.10 -4.56
N LEU A 79 13.63 -4.94 -5.14
CA LEU A 79 12.63 -4.16 -5.88
C LEU A 79 12.37 -4.69 -7.28
N ALA A 80 13.22 -5.57 -7.81
CA ALA A 80 13.00 -6.19 -9.13
C ALA A 80 11.94 -7.29 -9.07
N ASP A 81 11.73 -7.88 -7.89
CA ASP A 81 10.75 -8.93 -7.65
C ASP A 81 9.41 -8.36 -7.17
N GLU A 82 8.36 -8.61 -7.94
CA GLU A 82 7.00 -8.13 -7.65
C GLU A 82 6.47 -8.67 -6.32
N ARG A 83 6.80 -9.92 -5.96
CA ARG A 83 6.32 -10.54 -4.71
C ARG A 83 6.96 -9.89 -3.49
N SER A 84 8.22 -9.52 -3.59
CA SER A 84 8.99 -8.80 -2.56
C SER A 84 8.42 -7.40 -2.35
N VAL A 85 8.11 -6.68 -3.44
CA VAL A 85 7.43 -5.37 -3.37
C VAL A 85 6.05 -5.52 -2.73
N ALA A 86 5.22 -6.47 -3.19
CA ALA A 86 3.89 -6.69 -2.66
C ALA A 86 3.88 -7.05 -1.17
N ALA A 87 4.80 -7.92 -0.73
CA ALA A 87 4.96 -8.28 0.68
C ALA A 87 5.37 -7.08 1.54
N THR A 88 6.29 -6.25 1.03
CA THR A 88 6.75 -5.04 1.73
C THR A 88 5.64 -4.00 1.84
N VAL A 89 4.86 -3.78 0.77
CA VAL A 89 3.70 -2.89 0.77
C VAL A 89 2.66 -3.37 1.76
N ARG A 90 2.37 -4.68 1.83
CA ARG A 90 1.44 -5.25 2.80
C ARG A 90 1.89 -4.99 4.25
N ASP A 91 3.17 -5.20 4.56
CA ASP A 91 3.73 -4.92 5.89
C ASP A 91 3.66 -3.42 6.23
N ALA A 92 4.00 -2.56 5.27
CA ALA A 92 3.92 -1.12 5.42
C ALA A 92 2.48 -0.63 5.64
N VAL A 93 1.50 -1.15 4.90
CA VAL A 93 0.07 -0.88 5.11
C VAL A 93 -0.36 -1.29 6.52
N ALA A 94 0.07 -2.47 6.99
CA ALA A 94 -0.24 -2.94 8.34
C ALA A 94 0.38 -2.06 9.44
N GLY A 95 1.55 -1.45 9.15
CA GLY A 95 2.22 -0.48 10.02
C GLY A 95 1.88 0.99 9.73
N ALA A 96 0.88 1.28 8.89
CA ALA A 96 0.51 2.65 8.55
C ALA A 96 -0.18 3.32 9.75
N GLU A 97 0.43 4.39 10.26
CA GLU A 97 -0.12 5.13 11.38
C GLU A 97 -1.12 6.19 10.89
N PRO A 98 -2.24 6.40 11.61
CA PRO A 98 -3.18 7.46 11.28
C PRO A 98 -2.51 8.83 11.32
N VAL A 99 -2.63 9.60 10.23
CA VAL A 99 -2.23 11.00 10.23
C VAL A 99 -3.21 11.73 11.13
N ARG A 100 -2.72 12.31 12.24
CA ARG A 100 -3.58 13.13 13.11
C ARG A 100 -4.08 14.31 12.30
N ALA A 101 -5.36 14.27 11.91
CA ALA A 101 -6.03 15.44 11.38
C ALA A 101 -5.93 16.55 12.43
N THR A 102 -5.19 17.60 12.14
CA THR A 102 -5.24 18.80 12.98
C THR A 102 -6.67 19.33 12.88
N ARG A 103 -7.34 19.40 14.02
CA ARG A 103 -8.71 19.90 14.13
C ARG A 103 -8.74 21.42 14.01
#